data_AF-A0A286GZK7-F1
#
_entry.id   AF-A0A286GZK7-F1
#
_cell.length_a   1.000
_cell.length_b   1.000
_cell.length_c   1.000
_cell.angle_alpha   90.00
_cell.angle_beta   90.00
_cell.angle_gamma   90.00
#
_symmetry.space_group_name_H-M   'P 1'
#
loop_
_entity.id
_entity.type
_entity.pdbx_description
1 polymer ?
#
loop_
_entity_poly.entity_id
_entity_poly.type
_entity_poly.pdbx_seq_one_letter_code
_entity_poly.pdbx_strand_id
1 'polypeptide(L)'
;MFTETTDQSRIVHCRLFRVCWRSPVTSERGMSGPMSRAQAEFLVRDESIGNPLRRFWIEPWFEETADDEDDAPVPPRRRVN
;
A
#
# COMPACT_ATOMS: atom_id res chain seq x y z
N MET A 1 4.02 -13.17 36.95
CA MET A 1 3.64 -11.91 36.29
C MET A 1 4.43 -11.83 34.99
N PHE A 2 3.80 -12.13 33.86
CA PHE A 2 4.41 -11.96 32.54
C PHE A 2 3.72 -10.76 31.90
N THR A 3 4.45 -9.67 31.72
CA THR A 3 3.99 -8.50 30.96
C THR A 3 4.17 -8.83 29.49
N GLU A 4 3.15 -9.46 28.91
CA GLU A 4 2.99 -9.57 27.46
C GLU A 4 2.71 -8.17 26.92
N THR A 5 3.78 -7.46 26.60
CA THR A 5 3.70 -6.18 25.91
C THR A 5 3.47 -6.52 24.45
N THR A 6 2.21 -6.75 24.08
CA THR A 6 1.80 -6.92 22.69
C THR A 6 2.09 -5.61 21.98
N ASP A 7 3.27 -5.56 21.35
CA ASP A 7 3.62 -4.59 20.32
C ASP A 7 2.53 -4.67 19.25
N GLN A 8 1.57 -3.74 19.33
CA GLN A 8 0.59 -3.48 18.29
C GLN A 8 1.34 -2.86 17.11
N SER A 9 2.19 -3.69 16.49
CA SER A 9 2.63 -3.54 15.13
C SER A 9 1.40 -3.16 14.32
N ARG A 10 1.39 -1.90 13.86
CA ARG A 10 0.36 -1.33 13.00
C ARG A 10 0.06 -2.37 11.93
N ILE A 11 -1.08 -3.04 12.03
CA ILE A 11 -1.54 -3.96 10.99
C ILE A 11 -1.96 -3.04 9.85
N VAL A 12 -0.98 -2.65 9.04
CA VAL A 12 -1.24 -1.87 7.84
C VAL A 12 -1.95 -2.83 6.89
N HIS A 13 -3.27 -2.71 6.83
CA HIS A 13 -4.13 -3.48 5.94
C HIS A 13 -3.84 -3.08 4.49
N CYS A 14 -2.77 -3.63 3.91
CA CYS A 14 -2.47 -3.47 2.49
C CYS A 14 -3.53 -4.20 1.67
N ARG A 15 -4.44 -3.44 1.05
CA ARG A 15 -5.47 -4.01 0.17
C ARG A 15 -5.02 -4.07 -1.29
N LEU A 16 -4.04 -3.25 -1.67
CA LEU A 16 -3.56 -3.10 -3.03
C LEU A 16 -2.05 -3.29 -3.10
N PHE A 17 -1.55 -3.63 -4.28
CA PHE A 17 -0.15 -3.86 -4.61
C PHE A 17 0.18 -3.13 -5.90
N ARG A 18 1.46 -2.84 -6.13
CA ARG A 18 1.98 -2.35 -7.40
C ARG A 18 3.15 -3.22 -7.85
N VAL A 19 3.39 -3.24 -9.15
CA VAL A 19 4.56 -3.89 -9.75
C VAL A 19 5.60 -2.83 -10.03
N CYS A 20 6.78 -3.02 -9.46
CA CYS A 20 7.94 -2.19 -9.70
C CYS A 20 8.92 -2.95 -10.58
N TRP A 21 9.64 -2.23 -11.45
CA TRP A 21 10.68 -2.82 -12.28
C TRP A 21 11.88 -1.91 -12.45
N ARG A 22 13.02 -2.55 -12.74
CA ARG A 22 14.27 -1.87 -13.10
C ARG A 22 14.97 -2.61 -14.23
N SER A 23 15.42 -1.84 -15.21
CA SER A 23 16.32 -2.30 -16.27
C SER A 23 17.78 -2.10 -15.81
N PRO A 24 18.59 -3.16 -15.69
CA PRO A 24 20.02 -3.03 -15.40
C PRO A 24 20.81 -2.53 -16.62
N VAL A 25 20.25 -2.65 -17.82
CA VAL A 25 20.92 -2.26 -19.08
C VAL A 25 20.74 -0.77 -19.36
N THR A 26 19.50 -0.28 -19.25
CA THR A 26 19.16 1.13 -19.55
C THR A 26 19.14 2.01 -18.32
N SER A 27 19.30 1.44 -17.11
CA SER A 27 19.09 2.11 -15.82
C SER A 27 17.67 2.68 -15.62
N GLU A 28 16.73 2.36 -16.50
CA GLU A 28 15.34 2.78 -16.38
C GLU A 28 14.64 2.04 -15.23
N ARG A 29 13.67 2.73 -14.65
CA ARG A 29 12.80 2.20 -13.60
C ARG A 29 11.38 2.65 -13.86
N GLY A 30 10.42 1.83 -13.45
CA GLY A 30 9.01 2.14 -13.57
C GLY A 30 8.18 1.42 -12.53
N MET A 31 6.93 1.87 -12.40
CA MET A 31 5.95 1.29 -11.51
C MET A 31 4.58 1.30 -12.18
N SER A 32 3.78 0.27 -11.93
CA SER A 32 2.39 0.22 -12.32
C SER A 32 1.48 0.94 -11.31
N GLY A 33 0.22 1.14 -11.69
CA GLY A 33 -0.83 1.58 -10.77
C GLY A 33 -1.20 0.51 -9.73
N PRO A 34 -1.96 0.88 -8.70
CA PRO A 34 -2.40 -0.06 -7.67
C PRO A 34 -3.37 -1.10 -8.24
N MET A 35 -3.18 -2.35 -7.85
CA MET A 35 -3.97 -3.51 -8.30
C MET A 35 -4.05 -4.60 -7.23
N SER A 36 -4.88 -5.62 -7.45
CA SER A 36 -4.92 -6.78 -6.56
C SER A 36 -3.62 -7.59 -6.62
N ARG A 37 -3.33 -8.38 -5.58
CA ARG A 37 -2.14 -9.24 -5.55
C ARG A 37 -2.06 -10.21 -6.74
N ALA A 38 -3.18 -10.85 -7.08
CA ALA A 38 -3.25 -11.79 -8.19
C ALA A 38 -2.94 -11.12 -9.54
N GLN A 39 -3.42 -9.89 -9.74
CA GLN A 39 -3.08 -9.10 -10.93
C GLN A 39 -1.60 -8.72 -10.97
N ALA A 40 -1.01 -8.33 -9.84
CA ALA A 40 0.40 -8.01 -9.76
C ALA A 40 1.29 -9.23 -10.08
N GLU A 41 0.96 -10.40 -9.53
CA GLU A 41 1.67 -11.66 -9.81
C GLU A 41 1.56 -12.07 -11.29
N PHE A 42 0.37 -11.91 -11.89
CA PHE A 42 0.17 -12.15 -13.30
C PHE A 42 1.00 -11.20 -14.16
N LEU A 43 0.93 -9.88 -13.89
CA LEU A 43 1.63 -8.86 -14.66
C LEU A 43 3.16 -9.05 -14.59
N VAL A 44 3.71 -9.39 -13.41
CA VAL A 44 5.14 -9.71 -13.27
C VAL A 44 5.53 -10.89 -14.17
N ARG A 45 4.73 -11.96 -14.19
CA ARG A 45 5.02 -13.13 -15.03
C ARG A 45 4.99 -12.77 -16.50
N ASP A 46 3.94 -12.09 -16.96
CA ASP A 46 3.77 -11.69 -18.36
C ASP A 46 4.90 -10.76 -18.84
N GLU A 47 5.17 -9.69 -18.09
CA GLU A 47 6.24 -8.73 -18.41
C GLU A 47 7.64 -9.35 -18.34
N SER A 48 7.87 -10.31 -17.45
CA SER A 48 9.17 -11.01 -17.37
C SER A 48 9.47 -11.88 -18.60
N ILE A 49 8.43 -12.33 -19.32
CA ILE A 49 8.58 -13.07 -20.58
C ILE A 49 8.99 -12.11 -21.69
N GLY A 50 8.31 -10.95 -21.80
CA GLY A 50 8.61 -9.94 -22.82
C GLY A 50 9.90 -9.16 -22.58
N ASN A 51 10.30 -9.00 -21.31
CA ASN A 51 11.45 -8.21 -20.89
C ASN A 51 12.37 -8.99 -19.93
N PRO A 52 13.07 -10.04 -20.39
CA PRO A 52 13.85 -10.94 -19.53
C PRO A 52 15.05 -10.26 -18.84
N LEU A 53 15.48 -9.10 -19.34
CA LEU A 53 16.57 -8.32 -18.77
C LEU A 53 16.10 -7.41 -17.62
N ARG A 54 14.79 -7.13 -17.52
CA ARG A 54 14.24 -6.31 -16.45
C ARG A 54 14.06 -7.16 -15.19
N ARG A 55 14.36 -6.57 -14.04
CA ARG A 55 14.07 -7.16 -12.73
C ARG A 55 12.75 -6.58 -12.22
N PHE A 56 11.83 -7.45 -11.85
CA PHE A 56 10.49 -7.10 -11.37
C PHE A 56 10.34 -7.49 -9.89
N TRP A 57 9.60 -6.70 -9.13
CA TRP A 57 9.19 -7.03 -7.77
C TRP A 57 7.83 -6.39 -7.46
N ILE A 58 7.13 -6.95 -6.48
CA ILE A 58 5.81 -6.47 -6.05
C ILE A 58 5.98 -5.72 -4.75
N GLU A 59 5.44 -4.51 -4.68
CA GLU A 59 5.38 -3.71 -3.46
C GLU A 59 3.94 -3.53 -3.00
N PRO A 60 3.67 -3.57 -1.68
CA PRO A 60 2.37 -3.16 -1.16
C PRO A 60 2.11 -1.70 -1.51
N TRP A 61 0.88 -1.41 -1.94
CA TRP A 61 0.39 -0.05 -2.11
C TRP A 61 -0.35 0.36 -0.83
N PHE A 62 0.25 1.31 -0.13
CA PHE A 62 -0.37 1.95 1.01
C PHE A 62 -1.19 3.12 0.48
N GLU A 63 -2.50 2.95 0.47
CA GLU A 63 -3.38 4.11 0.49
C GLU A 63 -3.17 4.71 1.87
N GLU A 64 -2.55 5.89 1.95
CA GLU A 64 -2.60 6.70 3.15
C GLU A 64 -4.08 6.99 3.35
N THR A 65 -4.74 6.16 4.17
CA THR A 65 -6.03 6.53 4.72
C THR A 65 -5.73 7.84 5.41
N ALA A 66 -6.16 8.94 4.80
CA ALA A 66 -6.35 10.17 5.54
C ALA A 66 -7.14 9.74 6.76
N ASP A 67 -6.51 9.75 7.93
CA ASP A 67 -7.25 9.78 9.17
C ASP A 67 -8.18 10.99 9.02
N ASP A 68 -9.45 10.73 8.72
CA ASP A 68 -10.54 11.68 8.93
C ASP A 68 -10.59 11.96 10.45
N GLU A 69 -9.60 12.70 10.96
CA GLU A 69 -9.67 13.40 12.23
C GLU A 69 -10.61 14.60 12.05
N ASP A 70 -11.92 14.36 11.92
CA ASP A 70 -12.94 15.39 12.16
C ASP A 70 -14.23 14.76 12.73
N ASP A 71 -14.10 13.94 13.79
CA ASP A 71 -15.18 13.75 14.77
C ASP A 71 -14.89 14.68 15.96
N ALA A 72 -14.90 15.99 15.69
CA ALA A 72 -14.98 16.97 16.75
C ALA A 72 -16.36 16.83 17.42
N PRO A 73 -16.44 16.60 18.74
CA PRO A 73 -17.74 16.46 19.41
C PRO A 73 -18.52 17.77 19.28
N VAL A 74 -19.68 17.70 18.61
CA VAL A 74 -20.62 18.83 18.49
C VAL A 74 -20.88 19.40 19.89
N PRO A 75 -20.53 20.67 20.17
CA PRO A 75 -20.82 21.25 21.47
C PRO A 75 -22.34 21.34 21.65
N PRO A 76 -22.87 21.00 22.84
CA PRO A 76 -24.31 21.02 23.06
C PRO A 76 -24.86 22.43 22.86
N ARG A 77 -25.83 22.57 21.95
CA ARG A 77 -26.55 23.82 21.71
C ARG A 77 -27.17 24.29 23.03
N ARG A 78 -26.57 25.33 23.62
CA ARG A 78 -27.20 26.08 24.72
C ARG A 78 -28.55 26.58 24.22
N ARG A 79 -29.65 26.01 24.77
CA ARG A 79 -30.97 26.63 24.71
C ARG A 79 -30.85 27.98 25.42
N VAL A 80 -31.03 29.05 24.67
CA VAL A 80 -31.27 30.38 25.24
C VAL A 80 -32.77 30.45 25.52
N ASN A 81 -33.12 30.72 26.78
CA ASN A 81 -34.49 30.96 27.24
C ASN A 81 -35.12 32.16 26.54
#